data_AF-A0A352JAD7-F1
#
_entry.id   AF-A0A352JAD7-F1
#
_cell.length_a   1.000
_cell.length_b   1.000
_cell.length_c   1.000
_cell.angle_alpha   90.00
_cell.angle_beta   90.00
_cell.angle_gamma   90.00
#
_symmetry.space_group_name_H-M   'P 1'
#
loop_
_entity.id
_entity.type
_entity.pdbx_description
1 polymer ?
#
loop_
_entity_poly.entity_id
_entity_poly.type
_entity_poly.pdbx_seq_one_letter_code
_entity_poly.pdbx_strand_id
1 'polypeptide(L)'
;MNRSEQDYIGRGIAFPLKVNVQGGLKIDGGDRNIEESISTILNTKLGERVYRPNFGCRLADLTFAPMNPQTILLARVYVEEALNRWEPRIKVTGVYAEPDPIRGRLDLKILYRLKDGHDIRSMVYPFYLLPPSEK
;
A
#
# COMPACT_ATOMS: atom_id res chain seq x y z
N MET A 1 -7.96 -24.42 -4.14
CA MET A 1 -7.96 -23.13 -3.42
C MET A 1 -9.21 -23.06 -2.58
N ASN A 2 -9.05 -23.16 -1.26
CA ASN A 2 -10.14 -23.45 -0.32
C ASN A 2 -10.94 -22.17 -0.01
N ARG A 3 -12.20 -22.11 -0.43
CA ARG A 3 -13.08 -20.93 -0.28
C ARG A 3 -13.30 -20.50 1.18
N SER A 4 -13.10 -21.41 2.13
CA SER A 4 -13.37 -21.21 3.55
C SER A 4 -12.38 -20.30 4.28
N GLU A 5 -11.12 -20.18 3.80
CA GLU A 5 -10.11 -19.33 4.47
C GLU A 5 -10.28 -17.84 4.13
N GLN A 6 -10.93 -17.51 3.01
CA GLN A 6 -11.07 -16.13 2.52
C GLN A 6 -12.32 -15.41 3.05
N ASP A 7 -13.32 -16.15 3.56
CA ASP A 7 -14.60 -15.57 3.97
C ASP A 7 -14.52 -14.75 5.28
N TYR A 8 -13.47 -14.92 6.09
CA TYR A 8 -13.30 -14.18 7.34
C TYR A 8 -12.78 -12.74 7.15
N ILE A 9 -12.04 -12.45 6.07
CA ILE A 9 -11.49 -11.11 5.79
C ILE A 9 -12.59 -10.11 5.39
N GLY A 10 -13.80 -10.60 5.12
CA GLY A 10 -14.93 -9.84 4.62
C GLY A 10 -14.85 -9.61 3.11
N ARG A 11 -15.92 -9.02 2.56
CA ARG A 11 -16.02 -8.67 1.15
C ARG A 11 -16.42 -7.21 1.02
N GLY A 12 -15.79 -6.51 0.08
CA GLY A 12 -16.04 -5.09 -0.16
C GLY A 12 -16.14 -4.79 -1.65
N ILE A 13 -16.63 -3.60 -1.97
CA ILE A 13 -16.58 -3.10 -3.34
C ILE A 13 -15.11 -3.03 -3.76
N ALA A 14 -14.81 -3.56 -4.93
CA ALA A 14 -13.46 -3.59 -5.49
C ALA A 14 -12.88 -2.18 -5.65
N PHE A 15 -11.59 -2.03 -5.38
CA PHE A 15 -10.85 -0.80 -5.65
C PHE A 15 -9.63 -1.09 -6.55
N PRO A 16 -9.43 -0.36 -7.66
CA PRO A 16 -10.29 0.69 -8.20
C PRO A 16 -11.66 0.14 -8.62
N LEU A 17 -12.67 1.02 -8.64
CA LEU A 17 -14.06 0.67 -8.95
C LEU A 17 -14.14 -0.08 -10.28
N LYS A 18 -14.72 -1.28 -10.24
CA LYS A 18 -14.90 -2.16 -11.39
C LYS A 18 -16.33 -2.66 -11.44
N VAL A 19 -16.81 -2.94 -12.65
CA VAL A 19 -18.06 -3.66 -12.87
C VAL A 19 -17.77 -5.13 -13.14
N ASN A 20 -18.70 -6.00 -12.74
CA ASN A 20 -18.66 -7.41 -13.07
C ASN A 20 -19.28 -7.64 -14.47
N VAL A 21 -19.16 -8.87 -14.97
CA VAL A 21 -19.69 -9.25 -16.30
C VAL A 21 -21.22 -9.18 -16.39
N GLN A 22 -21.92 -9.07 -15.26
CA GLN A 22 -23.38 -8.94 -15.16
C GLN A 22 -23.82 -7.47 -15.03
N GLY A 23 -22.90 -6.50 -15.10
CA GLY A 23 -23.18 -5.07 -14.97
C GLY A 23 -23.33 -4.55 -13.53
N GLY A 24 -23.13 -5.39 -12.52
CA GLY A 24 -23.10 -4.98 -11.11
C GLY A 24 -21.71 -4.51 -10.67
N LEU A 25 -21.62 -3.91 -9.48
CA LEU A 25 -20.32 -3.58 -8.89
C LEU A 25 -19.53 -4.85 -8.57
N LYS A 26 -18.25 -4.85 -8.91
CA LYS A 26 -17.34 -5.94 -8.54
C LYS A 26 -17.11 -5.90 -7.04
N ILE A 27 -17.22 -7.07 -6.41
CA ILE A 27 -16.96 -7.28 -5.00
C ILE A 27 -15.72 -8.15 -4.90
N ASP A 28 -14.68 -7.64 -4.26
CA ASP A 28 -13.45 -8.37 -3.98
C ASP A 28 -13.42 -8.75 -2.49
N GLY A 29 -12.95 -9.97 -2.20
CA GLY A 29 -12.85 -10.52 -0.86
C GLY A 29 -11.48 -11.14 -0.62
N GLY A 30 -11.24 -11.56 0.62
CA GLY A 30 -9.99 -12.21 0.98
C GLY A 30 -8.77 -11.32 0.73
N ASP A 31 -7.71 -11.95 0.22
CA ASP A 31 -6.38 -11.37 0.05
C ASP A 31 -6.37 -10.12 -0.83
N ARG A 32 -7.16 -10.15 -1.90
CA ARG A 32 -7.25 -9.05 -2.86
C ARG A 32 -7.80 -7.79 -2.20
N ASN A 33 -8.77 -7.94 -1.30
CA ASN A 33 -9.33 -6.80 -0.58
C ASN A 33 -8.29 -6.11 0.33
N ILE A 34 -7.32 -6.87 0.86
CA ILE A 34 -6.23 -6.31 1.66
C ILE A 34 -5.26 -5.53 0.78
N GLU A 35 -4.84 -6.08 -0.36
CA GLU A 35 -3.96 -5.37 -1.30
C GLU A 35 -4.59 -4.06 -1.80
N GLU A 36 -5.89 -4.07 -2.08
CA GLU A 36 -6.65 -2.90 -2.50
C GLU A 36 -6.76 -1.86 -1.37
N SER A 37 -6.92 -2.30 -0.12
CA SER A 37 -6.88 -1.45 1.07
C SER A 37 -5.50 -0.82 1.28
N ILE A 38 -4.43 -1.61 1.21
CA ILE A 38 -3.03 -1.14 1.28
C ILE A 38 -2.81 -0.07 0.22
N SER A 39 -3.16 -0.35 -1.04
CA SER A 39 -3.03 0.59 -2.15
C SER A 39 -3.80 1.89 -1.87
N THR A 40 -5.01 1.80 -1.33
CA THR A 40 -5.81 2.98 -0.96
C THR A 40 -5.12 3.81 0.13
N ILE A 41 -4.59 3.18 1.18
CA ILE A 41 -3.90 3.87 2.27
C ILE A 41 -2.66 4.60 1.75
N LEU A 42 -1.84 3.95 0.92
CA LEU A 42 -0.59 4.52 0.42
C LEU A 42 -0.79 5.63 -0.60
N ASN A 43 -1.87 5.57 -1.41
CA ASN A 43 -2.21 6.60 -2.38
C ASN A 43 -2.92 7.82 -1.77
N THR A 44 -3.46 7.73 -0.55
CA THR A 44 -4.19 8.84 0.07
C THR A 44 -3.24 9.73 0.85
N LYS A 45 -3.21 11.04 0.56
CA LYS A 45 -2.42 12.01 1.32
C LYS A 45 -3.11 12.35 2.64
N LEU A 46 -2.32 12.60 3.69
CA LEU A 46 -2.87 13.16 4.93
C LEU A 46 -3.59 14.49 4.66
N GLY A 47 -4.79 14.64 5.23
CA GLY A 47 -5.68 15.78 5.03
C GLY A 47 -6.60 15.68 3.82
N GLU A 48 -6.42 14.70 2.92
CA GLU A 48 -7.24 14.56 1.71
C GLU A 48 -8.70 14.18 2.02
N ARG A 49 -8.93 13.42 3.09
CA ARG A 49 -10.27 12.99 3.49
C ARG A 49 -10.91 13.96 4.48
N VAL A 50 -11.98 14.64 4.04
CA VAL A 50 -12.72 15.68 4.77
C VAL A 50 -12.99 15.32 6.24
N TYR A 51 -13.57 14.14 6.50
CA TYR A 51 -13.91 13.71 7.87
C TYR A 51 -12.86 12.79 8.51
N ARG A 52 -11.73 12.56 7.83
CA ARG A 52 -10.64 11.69 8.30
C ARG A 52 -9.28 12.28 7.89
N PRO A 53 -8.90 13.47 8.39
CA PRO A 53 -7.66 14.13 7.97
C PRO A 53 -6.40 13.33 8.32
N ASN A 54 -6.47 12.47 9.34
CA ASN A 54 -5.33 11.62 9.73
C ASN A 54 -5.19 10.35 8.87
N PHE A 55 -6.17 10.03 8.02
CA PHE A 55 -6.12 8.84 7.18
C PHE A 55 -5.17 9.03 6.00
N GLY A 56 -4.36 8.00 5.73
CA GLY A 56 -3.49 7.94 4.56
C GLY A 56 -2.04 7.70 4.93
N CYS A 57 -1.16 8.06 4.01
CA CYS A 57 0.28 7.92 4.13
C CYS A 57 0.99 9.23 3.77
N ARG A 58 2.17 9.44 4.37
CA ARG A 58 3.03 10.60 4.12
C ARG A 58 3.96 10.42 2.93
N LEU A 59 3.82 9.34 2.16
CA LEU A 59 4.60 9.14 0.93
C LEU A 59 4.48 10.33 -0.02
N ALA A 60 3.30 10.94 -0.13
CA ALA A 60 3.08 12.11 -0.97
C ALA A 60 3.97 13.31 -0.59
N ASP A 61 4.43 13.42 0.67
CA ASP A 61 5.35 14.47 1.12
C ASP A 61 6.76 14.28 0.55
N LEU A 62 7.10 13.06 0.11
CA LEU A 62 8.38 12.72 -0.52
C LEU A 62 8.33 12.89 -2.04
N THR A 63 7.18 13.25 -2.62
CA THR A 63 7.09 13.54 -4.05
C THR A 63 8.07 14.67 -4.37
N PHE A 64 8.92 14.46 -5.38
CA PHE A 64 10.01 15.37 -5.74
C PHE A 64 11.17 15.48 -4.74
N ALA A 65 11.20 14.68 -3.68
CA ALA A 65 12.38 14.59 -2.84
C ALA A 65 13.55 13.94 -3.62
N PRO A 66 14.81 14.32 -3.33
CA PRO A 66 15.96 13.68 -3.95
C PRO A 66 16.04 12.20 -3.57
N MET A 67 16.42 11.36 -4.52
CA MET A 67 16.63 9.93 -4.30
C MET A 67 17.93 9.67 -3.54
N ASN A 68 17.92 9.93 -2.24
CA ASN A 68 19.05 9.72 -1.33
C ASN A 68 18.67 8.75 -0.18
N PRO A 69 19.65 8.25 0.60
CA PRO A 69 19.38 7.29 1.68
C PRO A 69 18.38 7.79 2.73
N GLN A 70 18.31 9.10 2.99
CA GLN A 70 17.37 9.69 3.94
C GLN A 70 15.93 9.59 3.42
N THR A 71 15.69 9.98 2.17
CA THR A 71 14.37 9.84 1.52
C THR A 71 13.90 8.38 1.47
N ILE A 72 14.82 7.47 1.15
CA ILE A 72 14.53 6.03 1.11
C ILE A 72 14.14 5.50 2.50
N LEU A 73 14.86 5.92 3.55
CA LEU A 73 14.52 5.55 4.93
C LEU A 73 13.16 6.11 5.36
N LEU A 74 12.90 7.40 5.07
CA LEU A 74 11.62 8.03 5.38
C LEU A 74 10.45 7.34 4.68
N ALA A 75 10.60 6.95 3.41
CA ALA A 75 9.56 6.23 2.68
C ALA A 75 9.20 4.92 3.38
N ARG A 76 10.19 4.16 3.85
CA ARG A 76 9.97 2.90 4.59
C ARG A 76 9.22 3.14 5.90
N VAL A 77 9.64 4.13 6.68
CA VAL A 77 9.01 4.50 7.96
C VAL A 77 7.56 4.92 7.74
N TYR A 78 7.30 5.80 6.77
CA TYR A 78 5.95 6.28 6.49
C TYR A 78 4.98 5.18 6.05
N VAL A 79 5.47 4.22 5.25
CA VAL A 79 4.68 3.04 4.86
C VAL A 79 4.38 2.18 6.09
N GLU A 80 5.39 1.87 6.90
CA GLU A 80 5.23 1.02 8.09
C GLU A 80 4.26 1.65 9.10
N GLU A 81 4.40 2.95 9.39
CA GLU A 81 3.49 3.68 10.28
C GLU A 81 2.05 3.71 9.75
N ALA A 82 1.87 3.99 8.46
CA ALA A 82 0.54 4.06 7.85
C ALA A 82 -0.17 2.70 7.88
N LEU A 83 0.54 1.63 7.52
CA LEU A 83 -0.04 0.28 7.49
C LEU A 83 -0.33 -0.26 8.89
N ASN A 84 0.57 -0.06 9.85
CA ASN A 84 0.34 -0.47 11.24
C ASN A 84 -0.85 0.29 11.87
N ARG A 85 -1.10 1.53 11.45
CA ARG A 85 -2.23 2.34 11.94
C ARG A 85 -3.56 1.99 11.27
N TRP A 86 -3.56 1.82 9.95
CA TRP A 86 -4.79 1.80 9.16
C TRP A 86 -5.22 0.43 8.64
N GLU A 87 -4.32 -0.57 8.62
CA GLU A 87 -4.64 -1.93 8.17
C GLU A 87 -4.49 -2.94 9.32
N PRO A 88 -5.48 -3.06 10.22
CA PRO A 88 -5.37 -3.90 11.41
C PRO A 88 -5.35 -5.40 11.11
N ARG A 89 -5.75 -5.83 9.90
CA ARG A 89 -5.82 -7.24 9.50
C ARG A 89 -4.45 -7.85 9.21
N ILE A 90 -3.44 -7.01 8.98
CA ILE A 90 -2.06 -7.45 8.70
C ILE A 90 -1.13 -7.11 9.85
N LYS A 91 -0.03 -7.85 9.92
CA LYS A 91 1.18 -7.51 10.67
C LYS A 91 2.30 -7.30 9.66
N VAL A 92 2.79 -6.07 9.55
CA VAL A 92 3.95 -5.76 8.70
C VAL A 92 5.18 -6.46 9.29
N THR A 93 5.88 -7.20 8.44
CA THR A 93 7.11 -7.94 8.81
C THR A 93 8.36 -7.32 8.22
N GLY A 94 8.21 -6.54 7.15
CA GLY A 94 9.31 -5.76 6.58
C GLY A 94 8.83 -4.84 5.47
N VAL A 95 9.46 -3.67 5.36
CA VAL A 95 9.31 -2.77 4.22
C VAL A 95 10.69 -2.52 3.64
N TYR A 96 10.85 -2.85 2.36
CA TYR A 96 12.06 -2.62 1.58
C TYR A 96 11.77 -1.61 0.50
N ALA A 97 12.75 -0.76 0.20
CA ALA A 97 12.62 0.30 -0.79
C ALA A 97 13.79 0.15 -1.77
N GLU A 98 13.47 -0.23 -3.01
CA GLU A 98 14.42 -0.47 -4.07
C GLU A 98 14.41 0.72 -5.04
N PRO A 99 15.44 1.58 -5.01
CA PRO A 99 15.50 2.72 -5.92
C PRO A 99 15.81 2.27 -7.34
N ASP A 100 15.11 2.87 -8.30
CA ASP A 100 15.40 2.86 -9.74
C ASP A 100 15.71 4.31 -10.17
N PRO A 101 16.98 4.73 -10.08
CA PRO A 101 17.40 6.09 -10.40
C PRO A 101 17.17 6.45 -11.88
N ILE A 102 17.25 5.46 -12.78
CA ILE A 102 17.09 5.66 -14.22
C ILE A 102 15.66 6.11 -14.53
N ARG A 103 14.68 5.53 -13.83
CA ARG A 103 13.26 5.86 -14.02
C ARG A 103 12.71 6.89 -13.03
N GLY A 104 13.52 7.35 -12.08
CA GLY A 104 13.04 8.17 -10.97
C GLY A 104 11.94 7.46 -10.18
N ARG A 105 12.14 6.18 -9.85
CA ARG A 105 11.13 5.36 -9.17
C ARG A 105 11.71 4.71 -7.92
N LEU A 106 10.87 4.44 -6.94
CA LEU A 106 11.16 3.71 -5.72
C LEU A 106 10.15 2.56 -5.61
N ASP A 107 10.63 1.34 -5.77
CA ASP A 107 9.80 0.14 -5.66
C ASP A 107 9.75 -0.31 -4.19
N LEU A 108 8.59 -0.14 -3.56
CA LEU A 108 8.36 -0.48 -2.16
C LEU A 108 7.85 -1.92 -2.05
N LYS A 109 8.68 -2.83 -1.54
CA LYS A 109 8.30 -4.22 -1.25
C LYS A 109 7.85 -4.34 0.20
N ILE A 110 6.58 -4.68 0.39
CA ILE A 110 5.92 -4.78 1.70
C ILE A 110 5.69 -6.26 2.00
N LEU A 111 6.41 -6.79 2.98
CA LEU A 111 6.21 -8.12 3.52
C LEU A 111 5.26 -8.06 4.71
N TYR A 112 4.20 -8.84 4.68
CA TYR A 112 3.21 -8.87 5.76
C TYR A 112 2.67 -10.28 6.01
N ARG A 113 2.15 -10.50 7.21
CA ARG A 113 1.40 -11.70 7.59
C ARG A 113 -0.02 -11.29 7.97
N LEU A 114 -1.01 -12.12 7.67
CA LEU A 114 -2.35 -11.93 8.22
C LEU A 114 -2.35 -12.21 9.72
N LYS A 115 -3.07 -11.43 10.53
CA LYS A 115 -3.10 -11.69 11.99
C LYS A 115 -3.76 -13.02 12.34
N ASP A 116 -4.73 -13.44 11.54
CA ASP A 116 -5.53 -14.66 11.78
C ASP A 116 -5.14 -15.82 10.85
N GLY A 117 -4.11 -15.65 10.01
CA GLY A 117 -3.61 -16.66 9.07
C GLY A 117 -2.10 -16.86 9.18
N HIS A 118 -1.62 -18.08 8.93
CA HIS A 118 -0.19 -18.40 9.07
C HIS A 118 0.68 -18.05 7.85
N ASP A 119 0.08 -17.43 6.82
CA ASP A 119 0.75 -17.17 5.54
C ASP A 119 1.54 -15.86 5.52
N ILE A 120 2.81 -15.95 5.11
CA ILE A 120 3.67 -14.79 4.82
C ILE A 120 3.43 -14.34 3.37
N ARG A 121 3.28 -13.04 3.15
CA ARG A 121 2.91 -12.44 1.85
C ARG A 121 3.77 -11.24 1.51
N SER A 122 3.82 -10.89 0.23
CA SER A 122 4.62 -9.80 -0.32
C SER A 122 3.81 -9.00 -1.34
N MET A 123 3.86 -7.66 -1.27
CA MET A 123 3.27 -6.74 -2.23
C MET A 123 4.32 -5.73 -2.69
N VAL A 124 4.41 -5.47 -4.00
CA VAL A 124 5.29 -4.44 -4.57
C VAL A 124 4.46 -3.22 -4.97
N TYR A 125 4.78 -2.06 -4.40
CA TYR A 125 4.13 -0.78 -4.67
C TYR A 125 5.13 0.20 -5.29
N PRO A 126 4.95 0.59 -6.57
CA PRO A 126 5.84 1.56 -7.22
C PRO A 126 5.50 3.00 -6.82
N PHE A 127 6.48 3.77 -6.36
CA PHE A 127 6.34 5.20 -6.04
C PHE A 127 7.33 6.05 -6.84
N TYR A 128 6.91 7.17 -7.43
CA TYR A 128 7.78 7.97 -8.32
C TYR A 128 8.41 9.15 -7.58
N LEU A 129 9.70 9.37 -7.81
CA LEU A 129 10.56 10.40 -7.21
C LEU A 129 11.29 11.19 -8.30
N LEU A 130 11.90 12.33 -7.94
CA LEU A 130 12.81 12.99 -8.86
C LEU A 130 14.14 12.22 -8.96
N PRO A 131 14.70 12.08 -10.17
CA PRO A 131 16.04 11.54 -10.33
C PRO A 131 17.06 12.47 -9.63
N PRO A 132 18.20 11.93 -9.17
CA PRO A 132 19.27 12.75 -8.62
C PRO A 132 19.69 13.82 -9.64
N SER A 133 19.69 15.09 -9.23
CA SER A 133 20.26 16.16 -10.04
C SER A 133 21.77 16.00 -10.11
N GLU A 134 22.33 15.73 -11.29
CA GLU A 134 23.78 15.86 -11.52
C GLU A 134 24.17 17.33 -11.29
N LYS A 135 25.19 17.55 -10.46
CA LYS A 135 25.89 18.84 -10.32
C LYS A 135 27.09 18.85 -11.25
#